data_AF-A0A1B4ZBK4-F1
#
_entry.id   AF-A0A1B4ZBK4-F1
#
_cell.length_a   1.000
_cell.length_b   1.000
_cell.length_c   1.000
_cell.angle_alpha   90.00
_cell.angle_beta   90.00
_cell.angle_gamma   90.00
#
_symmetry.space_group_name_H-M   'P 1'
#
loop_
_entity.id
_entity.type
_entity.pdbx_description
1 polymer ?
#
loop_
_entity_poly.entity_id
_entity_poly.type
_entity_poly.pdbx_seq_one_letter_code
_entity_poly.pdbx_strand_id
1 'polypeptide(L)'
;MNALRECSQEYTLSPEDLEELKNSKMPDSEKVKCYFACAYKRAGMMDGEGKFWGDNVRKMSLQQYGNDESVVQKINHFVDACNKVNEVQVSDGEKGCERAALMFKCSNEHASELGFI
;
A
#
# COMPACT_ATOMS: atom_id res chain seq x y z
N MET A 1 -5.88 9.69 10.28
CA MET A 1 -4.45 9.30 10.21
C MET A 1 -4.05 8.58 11.51
N ASN A 2 -4.46 7.32 11.70
CA ASN A 2 -4.16 6.54 12.92
C ASN A 2 -3.40 5.22 12.64
N ALA A 3 -3.54 4.65 11.44
CA ALA A 3 -2.99 3.33 11.10
C ALA A 3 -1.48 3.20 11.29
N LEU A 4 -0.67 4.13 10.76
CA LEU A 4 0.80 4.10 10.88
C LEU A 4 1.27 4.15 12.34
N ARG A 5 0.67 5.04 13.15
CA ARG A 5 1.00 5.20 14.57
C ARG A 5 0.65 3.95 15.38
N GLU A 6 -0.45 3.29 15.07
CA GLU A 6 -0.84 2.10 15.79
C GLU A 6 0.03 0.90 15.41
N CYS A 7 0.40 0.77 14.14
CA CYS A 7 1.30 -0.29 13.68
C CYS A 7 2.74 -0.11 14.15
N SER A 8 3.19 1.11 14.46
CA SER A 8 4.55 1.34 14.98
C SER A 8 4.74 0.83 16.41
N GLN A 9 3.63 0.58 17.14
CA GLN A 9 3.66 -0.07 18.45
C GLN A 9 3.98 -1.57 18.33
N GLU A 10 3.61 -2.21 17.22
CA GLU A 10 3.88 -3.62 16.93
C GLU A 10 5.21 -3.81 16.17
N TYR A 11 5.54 -2.86 15.27
CA TYR A 11 6.70 -2.95 14.37
C TYR A 11 7.56 -1.69 14.45
N THR A 12 8.58 -1.70 15.30
CA THR A 12 9.51 -0.56 15.48
C THR A 12 10.53 -0.46 14.34
N LEU A 13 10.40 0.47 13.41
CA LEU A 13 11.35 0.60 12.29
C LEU A 13 12.72 1.14 12.76
N SER A 14 13.83 0.67 12.16
CA SER A 14 15.15 1.24 12.42
C SER A 14 15.35 2.58 11.68
N PRO A 15 16.34 3.40 12.06
CA PRO A 15 16.72 4.56 11.27
C PRO A 15 17.11 4.23 9.83
N GLU A 16 17.77 3.08 9.58
CA GLU A 16 18.14 2.65 8.23
C GLU A 16 16.89 2.26 7.42
N ASP A 17 15.93 1.54 8.03
CA ASP A 17 14.65 1.22 7.39
C ASP A 17 13.95 2.50 6.91
N LEU A 18 13.94 3.54 7.76
CA LEU A 18 13.33 4.83 7.44
C LEU A 18 14.08 5.57 6.33
N GLU A 19 15.40 5.44 6.25
CA GLU A 19 16.21 6.04 5.19
C GLU A 19 15.93 5.40 3.83
N GLU A 20 15.83 4.07 3.75
CA GLU A 20 15.44 3.40 2.51
C GLU A 20 14.02 3.79 2.07
N LEU A 21 13.07 3.84 3.02
CA LEU A 21 11.69 4.24 2.73
C LEU A 21 11.59 5.67 2.21
N LYS A 22 12.39 6.60 2.73
CA LYS A 22 12.48 7.98 2.20
C LYS A 22 12.97 8.03 0.76
N ASN A 23 13.78 7.06 0.35
CA ASN A 23 14.26 6.90 -1.01
C ASN A 23 13.32 6.04 -1.88
N SER A 24 12.04 5.90 -1.47
CA SER A 24 11.03 5.09 -2.16
C SER A 24 11.46 3.64 -2.38
N LYS A 25 12.32 3.12 -1.50
CA LYS A 25 12.83 1.75 -1.52
C LYS A 25 12.22 0.99 -0.33
N MET A 26 11.61 -0.16 -0.61
CA MET A 26 11.15 -1.06 0.45
C MET A 26 12.37 -1.81 1.01
N PRO A 27 12.66 -1.69 2.32
CA PRO A 27 13.70 -2.49 2.95
C PRO A 27 13.46 -3.99 2.81
N ASP A 28 14.54 -4.76 2.69
CA ASP A 28 14.47 -6.22 2.77
C ASP A 28 14.37 -6.68 4.24
N SER A 29 13.30 -6.25 4.90
CA SER A 29 13.02 -6.50 6.31
C SER A 29 11.58 -6.96 6.45
N GLU A 30 11.38 -8.22 6.89
CA GLU A 30 10.02 -8.77 7.12
C GLU A 30 9.20 -7.86 8.04
N LYS A 31 9.85 -7.29 9.06
CA LYS A 31 9.24 -6.37 10.00
C LYS A 31 8.70 -5.10 9.32
N VAL A 32 9.44 -4.52 8.38
CA VAL A 32 8.99 -3.33 7.64
C VAL A 32 7.84 -3.72 6.70
N LYS A 33 7.97 -4.85 6.00
CA LYS A 33 6.91 -5.40 5.14
C LYS A 33 5.60 -5.58 5.93
N CYS A 34 5.68 -6.15 7.14
CA CYS A 34 4.52 -6.35 8.02
C CYS A 34 3.98 -5.07 8.64
N TYR A 35 4.83 -4.08 8.93
CA TYR A 35 4.38 -2.75 9.33
C TYR A 35 3.44 -2.13 8.27
N PHE A 36 3.82 -2.22 6.99
CA PHE A 36 2.97 -1.73 5.90
C PHE A 36 1.70 -2.56 5.74
N ALA A 37 1.77 -3.89 5.85
CA ALA A 37 0.56 -4.72 5.82
C ALA A 37 -0.43 -4.36 6.93
N CYS A 38 0.07 -4.14 8.16
CA CYS A 38 -0.73 -3.66 9.28
C CYS A 38 -1.39 -2.31 8.94
N ALA A 39 -0.61 -1.36 8.42
CA ALA A 39 -1.10 -0.03 8.10
C ALA A 39 -2.16 -0.06 6.99
N TYR A 40 -1.91 -0.84 5.92
CA TYR A 40 -2.83 -1.00 4.80
C TYR A 40 -4.13 -1.69 5.20
N LYS A 41 -4.09 -2.73 6.03
CA LYS A 41 -5.30 -3.36 6.57
C LYS A 41 -6.14 -2.38 7.39
N ARG A 42 -5.51 -1.65 8.32
CA ARG A 42 -6.20 -0.63 9.14
C ARG A 42 -6.75 0.53 8.31
N ALA A 43 -6.08 0.86 7.20
CA ALA A 43 -6.53 1.87 6.25
C ALA A 43 -7.59 1.35 5.26
N GLY A 44 -7.93 0.05 5.29
CA GLY A 44 -8.86 -0.57 4.34
C GLY A 44 -8.29 -0.73 2.92
N MET A 45 -6.98 -0.62 2.74
CA MET A 45 -6.31 -0.86 1.47
C MET A 45 -6.03 -2.35 1.23
N MET A 46 -5.98 -3.14 2.31
CA MET A 46 -5.91 -4.59 2.26
C MET A 46 -7.09 -5.21 3.00
N ASP A 47 -7.54 -6.37 2.53
CA ASP A 47 -8.61 -7.14 3.18
C ASP A 47 -8.08 -8.09 4.27
N GLY A 48 -8.99 -8.87 4.86
CA GLY A 48 -8.67 -9.85 5.89
C GLY A 48 -7.79 -11.01 5.41
N GLU A 49 -7.79 -11.31 4.10
CA GLU A 49 -6.93 -12.33 3.49
C GLU A 49 -5.54 -11.79 3.14
N GLY A 50 -5.25 -10.53 3.51
CA GLY A 50 -3.99 -9.88 3.18
C GLY A 50 -3.83 -9.61 1.68
N LYS A 51 -4.93 -9.51 0.93
CA LYS A 51 -4.94 -9.12 -0.48
C LYS A 51 -5.16 -7.60 -0.60
N PHE A 52 -4.67 -7.01 -1.67
CA PHE A 52 -5.01 -5.64 -2.03
C PHE A 52 -6.51 -5.53 -2.29
N TRP A 53 -7.18 -4.63 -1.57
CA TRP A 53 -8.60 -4.40 -1.67
C TRP A 53 -8.90 -3.26 -2.65
N GLY A 54 -8.64 -3.51 -3.93
CA GLY A 54 -8.74 -2.51 -4.99
C GLY A 54 -10.09 -1.78 -5.03
N ASP A 55 -11.20 -2.50 -4.86
CA ASP A 55 -12.54 -1.89 -4.86
C ASP A 55 -12.73 -0.89 -3.71
N ASN A 56 -12.23 -1.20 -2.52
CA ASN A 56 -12.32 -0.28 -1.39
C ASN A 56 -11.39 0.92 -1.56
N VAL A 57 -10.17 0.70 -2.09
CA VAL A 57 -9.26 1.81 -2.44
C VAL A 57 -9.89 2.73 -3.48
N ARG A 58 -10.49 2.17 -4.53
CA ARG A 58 -11.21 2.95 -5.55
C ARG A 58 -12.33 3.75 -4.91
N LYS A 59 -13.18 3.11 -4.10
CA LYS A 59 -14.29 3.77 -3.40
C LYS A 59 -13.81 4.92 -2.52
N MET A 60 -12.82 4.71 -1.67
CA MET A 60 -12.27 5.73 -0.77
C MET A 60 -11.68 6.91 -1.54
N SER A 61 -10.93 6.63 -2.60
CA SER A 61 -10.33 7.67 -3.44
C SER A 61 -11.39 8.47 -4.20
N LEU A 62 -12.43 7.82 -4.73
CA LEU A 62 -13.54 8.51 -5.40
C LEU A 62 -14.40 9.34 -4.44
N GLN A 63 -14.54 8.93 -3.18
CA GLN A 63 -15.21 9.75 -2.16
C GLN A 63 -14.48 11.08 -1.92
N GLN A 64 -13.15 11.08 -2.03
CA GLN A 64 -12.32 12.26 -1.80
C GLN A 64 -12.12 13.11 -3.07
N TYR A 65 -11.99 12.47 -4.23
CA TYR A 65 -11.52 13.11 -5.47
C TYR A 65 -12.48 12.93 -6.67
N GLY A 66 -13.67 12.36 -6.46
CA GLY A 66 -14.59 11.97 -7.53
C GLY A 66 -15.16 13.11 -8.39
N ASN A 67 -14.96 14.36 -7.99
CA ASN A 67 -15.39 15.53 -8.75
C ASN A 67 -14.37 15.98 -9.83
N ASP A 68 -13.16 15.42 -9.83
CA ASP A 68 -12.14 15.68 -10.84
C ASP A 68 -12.01 14.47 -11.77
N GLU A 69 -12.55 14.57 -12.97
CA GLU A 69 -12.54 13.47 -13.96
C GLU A 69 -11.12 12.98 -14.29
N SER A 70 -10.13 13.87 -14.30
CA SER A 70 -8.74 13.50 -14.57
C SER A 70 -8.15 12.65 -13.45
N VAL A 71 -8.47 12.97 -12.19
CA VAL A 71 -8.05 12.22 -11.02
C VAL A 71 -8.80 10.89 -10.93
N VAL A 72 -10.09 10.86 -11.28
CA VAL A 72 -10.90 9.62 -11.37
C VAL A 72 -10.26 8.61 -12.33
N GLN A 73 -9.82 9.05 -13.51
CA GLN A 73 -9.15 8.18 -14.48
C GLN A 73 -7.84 7.61 -13.91
N LYS A 74 -7.03 8.45 -13.26
CA LYS A 74 -5.77 8.04 -12.61
C LYS A 74 -5.98 7.04 -11.49
N ILE A 75 -6.98 7.26 -10.63
CA ILE A 75 -7.38 6.32 -9.56
C ILE A 75 -7.74 4.97 -10.17
N ASN A 76 -8.56 4.98 -11.22
CA ASN A 76 -9.00 3.73 -11.85
C ASN A 76 -7.83 2.97 -12.45
N HIS A 77 -6.96 3.66 -13.18
CA HIS A 77 -5.76 3.08 -13.77
C HIS A 77 -4.84 2.47 -12.70
N PHE A 78 -4.56 3.23 -11.63
CA PHE A 78 -3.72 2.78 -10.53
C PHE A 78 -4.26 1.50 -9.88
N VAL A 79 -5.56 1.46 -9.55
CA VAL A 79 -6.18 0.30 -8.91
C VAL A 79 -6.10 -0.92 -9.84
N ASP A 80 -6.40 -0.75 -11.12
CA ASP A 80 -6.37 -1.84 -12.09
C ASP A 80 -4.94 -2.37 -12.30
N ALA A 81 -3.95 -1.49 -12.34
CA ALA A 81 -2.54 -1.85 -12.44
C ALA A 81 -2.06 -2.63 -11.19
N CYS A 82 -2.35 -2.09 -10.00
CA CYS A 82 -1.88 -2.69 -8.75
C CYS A 82 -2.68 -3.90 -8.28
N ASN A 83 -3.88 -4.16 -8.83
CA ASN A 83 -4.62 -5.41 -8.57
C ASN A 83 -3.81 -6.67 -8.91
N LYS A 84 -2.86 -6.58 -9.84
CA LYS A 84 -1.97 -7.71 -10.22
C LYS A 84 -1.12 -8.24 -9.06
N VAL A 85 -0.89 -7.46 -8.00
CA VAL A 85 -0.14 -7.95 -6.82
C VAL A 85 -0.87 -9.09 -6.10
N ASN A 86 -2.19 -9.25 -6.31
CA ASN A 86 -2.97 -10.35 -5.77
C ASN A 86 -2.71 -11.68 -6.49
N GLU A 87 -2.19 -11.64 -7.72
CA GLU A 87 -1.85 -12.82 -8.52
C GLU A 87 -0.46 -13.39 -8.15
N VAL A 88 0.35 -12.60 -7.44
CA VAL A 88 1.67 -13.02 -7.00
C VAL A 88 1.55 -13.92 -5.78
N GLN A 89 2.14 -15.12 -5.87
CA GLN A 89 2.28 -16.02 -4.72
C GLN A 89 3.21 -15.39 -3.69
N VAL A 90 2.78 -15.43 -2.44
CA VAL A 90 3.53 -14.96 -1.27
C VAL A 90 3.64 -16.07 -0.25
N SER A 91 4.71 -16.05 0.54
CA SER A 91 5.01 -17.10 1.52
C SER A 91 4.27 -16.92 2.85
N ASP A 92 3.76 -15.73 3.12
CA ASP A 92 3.21 -15.32 4.42
C ASP A 92 1.67 -15.27 4.47
N GLY A 93 1.02 -15.70 3.38
CA GLY A 93 -0.43 -15.90 3.29
C GLY A 93 -1.24 -14.68 3.72
N GLU A 94 -2.11 -14.89 4.70
CA GLU A 94 -3.02 -13.86 5.22
C GLU A 94 -2.30 -12.74 5.97
N LYS A 95 -1.04 -12.92 6.40
CA LYS A 95 -0.27 -11.81 6.98
C LYS A 95 -0.10 -10.68 5.95
N GLY A 96 0.17 -11.04 4.69
CA GLY A 96 0.21 -10.14 3.55
C GLY A 96 1.36 -9.12 3.59
N CYS A 97 2.38 -9.33 4.41
CA CYS A 97 3.59 -8.52 4.49
C CYS A 97 4.32 -8.46 3.15
N GLU A 98 4.57 -9.61 2.51
CA GLU A 98 5.21 -9.65 1.19
C GLU A 98 4.35 -8.94 0.13
N ARG A 99 3.03 -9.10 0.20
CA ARG A 99 2.12 -8.40 -0.70
C ARG A 99 2.09 -6.89 -0.46
N ALA A 100 2.21 -6.45 0.78
CA ALA A 100 2.34 -5.03 1.11
C ALA A 100 3.63 -4.42 0.51
N ALA A 101 4.72 -5.20 0.43
CA ALA A 101 5.94 -4.79 -0.28
C ALA A 101 5.69 -4.61 -1.79
N LEU A 102 4.96 -5.54 -2.41
CA LEU A 102 4.55 -5.45 -3.82
C LEU A 102 3.64 -4.24 -4.06
N MET A 103 2.69 -3.98 -3.16
CA MET A 103 1.82 -2.80 -3.22
C MET A 103 2.61 -1.50 -3.11
N PHE A 104 3.59 -1.42 -2.22
CA PHE A 104 4.47 -0.25 -2.08
C PHE A 104 5.26 -0.01 -3.36
N LYS A 105 5.84 -1.08 -3.94
CA LYS A 105 6.53 -1.00 -5.23
C LYS A 105 5.60 -0.48 -6.34
N CYS A 106 4.40 -1.06 -6.46
CA CYS A 106 3.42 -0.63 -7.46
C CYS A 106 3.00 0.83 -7.25
N SER A 107 2.82 1.26 -6.00
CA SER A 107 2.55 2.65 -5.65
C SER A 107 3.64 3.59 -6.14
N ASN A 108 4.91 3.22 -5.98
CA ASN A 108 6.03 4.04 -6.44
C ASN A 108 6.17 4.07 -7.95
N GLU A 109 5.89 2.96 -8.64
CA GLU A 109 5.88 2.89 -10.11
C GLU A 109 4.83 3.83 -10.73
N HIS A 110 3.71 4.04 -10.03
CA HIS A 110 2.59 4.88 -10.48
C HIS A 110 2.46 6.22 -9.72
N ALA A 111 3.39 6.56 -8.82
CA ALA A 111 3.26 7.73 -7.94
C ALA A 111 3.19 9.07 -8.70
N SER A 112 3.89 9.17 -9.84
CA SER A 112 3.88 10.35 -10.71
C SER A 112 2.54 10.54 -11.41
N GLU A 113 1.83 9.46 -11.71
CA GLU A 113 0.51 9.50 -12.34
C GLU A 113 -0.54 10.07 -11.38
N LEU A 114 -0.44 9.72 -10.10
CA LEU A 114 -1.35 10.17 -9.04
C LEU A 114 -1.06 11.60 -8.55
N GLY A 115 0.04 12.21 -8.98
CA GLY A 115 0.43 13.57 -8.56
C GLY A 115 0.95 13.65 -7.12
N PHE A 116 1.49 12.54 -6.59
CA PHE A 116 2.06 12.48 -5.24
C PHE A 116 3.55 12.86 -5.16
N ILE A 117 4.16 13.23 -6.29
CA ILE A 117 5.56 13.67 -6.43
C ILE A 117 5.64 14.88 -7.36
#